data_AF-A0A285SGP7-F1
#
_entry.id   AF-A0A285SGP7-F1
#
_cell.length_a   1.000
_cell.length_b   1.000
_cell.length_c   1.000
_cell.angle_alpha   90.00
_cell.angle_beta   90.00
_cell.angle_gamma   90.00
#
_symmetry.space_group_name_H-M   'P 1'
#
loop_
_entity.id
_entity.type
_entity.pdbx_description
1 polymer ?
#
loop_
_entity_poly.entity_id
_entity_poly.type
_entity_poly.pdbx_seq_one_letter_code
_entity_poly.pdbx_strand_id
1 'polypeptide(L)' 'MTWLNRFLLVNLTTGLLAGCAAAVGYLQSIGELGLFIREPLATAMVLWGFAASTGIGATGTGLGLLGQE' A
#
# COMPACT_ATOMS: atom_id res chain seq x y z
N MET A 1 -22.11 -8.97 -3.57
CA MET A 1 -21.23 -8.00 -2.88
C MET A 1 -21.97 -6.69 -2.71
N THR A 2 -22.01 -6.13 -1.49
CA THR A 2 -22.59 -4.81 -1.20
C THR A 2 -21.71 -3.69 -1.78
N TRP A 3 -22.30 -2.50 -1.96
CA TRP A 3 -21.57 -1.32 -2.43
C TRP A 3 -20.40 -0.94 -1.49
N LEU A 4 -20.64 -1.00 -0.18
CA LEU A 4 -19.61 -0.80 0.85
C LEU A 4 -18.43 -1.77 0.69
N ASN A 5 -18.69 -3.06 0.46
CA ASN A 5 -17.60 -4.03 0.29
C ASN A 5 -16.78 -3.73 -0.96
N ARG A 6 -17.41 -3.29 -2.06
CA ARG A 6 -16.68 -2.88 -3.26
C ARG A 6 -15.81 -1.67 -3.00
N PHE A 7 -16.35 -0.66 -2.30
CA PHE A 7 -15.61 0.55 -1.95
C PHE A 7 -14.38 0.24 -1.10
N LEU A 8 -14.54 -0.54 -0.03
CA LEU A 8 -13.44 -0.96 0.85
C LEU A 8 -12.36 -1.69 0.06
N LEU A 9 -12.77 -2.62 -0.82
CA LEU A 9 -11.84 -3.46 -1.58
C LEU A 9 -11.07 -2.63 -2.61
N VAL A 10 -11.71 -1.66 -3.28
CA VAL A 10 -11.03 -0.78 -4.24
C VAL A 10 -10.03 0.13 -3.53
N ASN A 11 -10.42 0.80 -2.45
CA ASN A 11 -9.52 1.70 -1.72
C ASN A 11 -8.35 0.95 -1.10
N LEU A 12 -8.61 -0.21 -0.50
CA LEU A 12 -7.55 -1.05 0.06
C LEU A 12 -6.59 -1.52 -1.03
N THR A 13 -7.12 -2.04 -2.15
CA THR A 13 -6.29 -2.59 -3.24
C THR A 13 -5.46 -1.51 -3.92
N THR A 14 -6.06 -0.37 -4.24
CA THR A 14 -5.36 0.76 -4.86
C THR A 14 -4.31 1.35 -3.91
N GLY A 15 -4.63 1.48 -2.61
CA GLY A 15 -3.67 1.92 -1.60
C GLY A 15 -2.51 0.94 -1.42
N LEU A 16 -2.77 -0.37 -1.39
CA LEU A 16 -1.72 -1.40 -1.35
C LEU A 16 -0.77 -1.30 -2.55
N LEU A 17 -1.32 -1.16 -3.77
CA LEU A 17 -0.51 -1.02 -4.98
C LEU A 17 0.32 0.28 -4.98
N ALA A 18 -0.27 1.39 -4.56
CA ALA A 18 0.43 2.67 -4.42
C ALA A 18 1.57 2.59 -3.38
N GLY A 19 1.33 1.94 -2.24
CA GLY A 19 2.36 1.73 -1.22
C GLY A 19 3.48 0.81 -1.71
N CYS A 20 3.18 -0.27 -2.44
CA CYS A 20 4.21 -1.10 -3.09
C CYS A 20 5.07 -0.28 -4.05
N ALA A 21 4.46 0.52 -4.93
CA ALA A 21 5.18 1.38 -5.86
C ALA A 21 6.06 2.41 -5.13
N ALA A 22 5.55 3.01 -4.05
CA ALA A 22 6.31 3.94 -3.22
C ALA A 22 7.51 3.27 -2.54
N ALA A 23 7.36 2.05 -2.02
CA ALA A 23 8.46 1.28 -1.44
C ALA A 23 9.54 0.92 -2.47
N VAL A 24 9.16 0.52 -3.69
CA VAL A 24 10.12 0.29 -4.78
C VAL A 24 10.87 1.58 -5.11
N GLY A 25 10.16 2.70 -5.25
CA GLY A 25 10.77 4.01 -5.50
C GLY A 25 11.72 4.44 -4.38
N TYR A 26 11.34 4.20 -3.12
CA TYR A 26 12.17 4.45 -1.95
C TYR A 26 13.47 3.63 -2.01
N LEU A 27 13.37 2.30 -2.18
CA LEU A 27 14.53 1.40 -2.28
C LEU A 27 15.46 1.79 -3.45
N GLN A 28 14.88 2.20 -4.58
CA GLN A 28 15.64 2.72 -5.71
C GLN A 28 16.38 4.03 -5.37
N SER A 29 15.74 4.95 -4.65
CA SER A 29 16.32 6.25 -4.29
C SER A 29 17.49 6.15 -3.31
N ILE A 30 17.49 5.14 -2.44
CA ILE A 30 18.57 4.89 -1.47
C ILE A 30 19.65 3.93 -1.99
N GLY A 31 19.53 3.44 -3.23
CA GLY A 31 20.51 2.55 -3.85
C GLY A 31 20.48 1.10 -3.34
N GLU A 32 19.44 0.70 -2.61
CA GLU A 32 19.33 -0.62 -1.96
C GLU A 32 18.58 -1.65 -2.84
N LEU A 33 18.66 -1.55 -4.17
CA LEU A 33 18.04 -2.56 -5.06
C LEU A 33 18.64 -3.97 -4.88
N GLY A 34 19.85 -4.06 -4.29
CA GLY A 34 20.48 -5.33 -3.94
C GLY A 34 19.68 -6.15 -2.91
N LEU A 35 18.81 -5.51 -2.12
CA LEU A 35 17.96 -6.17 -1.13
C LEU A 35 17.02 -7.20 -1.77
N PHE A 36 16.52 -6.93 -2.99
CA PHE A 36 15.62 -7.85 -3.70
C PHE A 36 16.22 -9.23 -3.95
N ILE A 37 17.55 -9.31 -4.08
CA ILE A 37 18.27 -10.55 -4.39
C ILE A 37 18.90 -11.14 -3.13
N ARG A 38 19.51 -10.29 -2.29
CA ARG A 38 20.28 -10.72 -1.11
C ARG A 38 19.39 -11.04 0.09
N GLU A 39 18.34 -10.25 0.28
CA GLU A 39 17.45 -10.35 1.44
C GLU A 39 15.97 -10.21 1.00
N PRO A 40 15.43 -11.20 0.27
CA PRO A 40 14.09 -11.12 -0.29
C PRO A 40 13.01 -11.00 0.79
N LEU A 41 13.24 -11.57 1.98
CA LEU A 41 12.34 -11.43 3.12
C LEU A 41 12.29 -9.98 3.63
N ALA A 42 13.45 -9.33 3.81
CA ALA A 42 13.50 -7.94 4.25
C ALA A 42 12.81 -7.02 3.23
N THR A 43 13.04 -7.26 1.94
CA THR A 43 12.36 -6.54 0.85
C THR A 43 10.85 -6.71 0.91
N ALA A 44 10.36 -7.94 1.10
CA ALA A 44 8.93 -8.22 1.24
C ALA A 44 8.32 -7.51 2.46
N MET A 45 9.04 -7.44 3.59
CA MET A 45 8.59 -6.74 4.78
C MET A 45 8.50 -5.21 4.56
N VAL A 46 9.46 -4.63 3.85
CA VAL A 46 9.43 -3.20 3.48
C VAL A 46 8.25 -2.90 2.55
N LEU A 47 8.11 -3.69 1.47
CA LEU A 47 6.99 -3.58 0.54
C LEU A 47 5.64 -3.69 1.26
N TRP A 48 5.51 -4.70 2.14
CA TRP A 48 4.31 -4.91 2.92
C TRP A 48 4.03 -3.75 3.89
N GLY A 49 5.05 -3.22 4.58
CA GLY A 49 4.90 -2.11 5.51
C GLY A 49 4.32 -0.87 4.82
N PHE A 50 4.91 -0.46 3.70
CA PHE A 50 4.38 0.66 2.90
C PHE A 50 2.99 0.37 2.36
N ALA A 51 2.78 -0.80 1.74
CA ALA A 51 1.50 -1.19 1.18
C ALA A 51 0.39 -1.16 2.24
N ALA A 52 0.62 -1.78 3.41
CA ALA A 52 -0.36 -1.84 4.48
C ALA A 52 -0.71 -0.45 5.03
N SER A 53 0.30 0.40 5.28
CA SER A 53 0.08 1.78 5.74
C SER A 53 -0.73 2.60 4.73
N THR A 54 -0.40 2.53 3.44
CA THR A 54 -1.14 3.26 2.40
C THR A 54 -2.53 2.68 2.16
N GLY A 55 -2.69 1.35 2.17
CA GLY A 55 -3.98 0.67 2.03
C GLY A 55 -4.96 1.01 3.15
N ILE A 56 -4.49 1.00 4.40
CA ILE A 56 -5.30 1.40 5.57
C ILE A 56 -5.62 2.88 5.48
N GLY A 57 -4.65 3.74 5.15
CA GLY A 57 -4.85 5.18 5.00
C GLY A 57 -5.91 5.52 3.95
N ALA A 58 -5.79 4.95 2.75
CA ALA A 58 -6.75 5.16 1.65
C ALA A 58 -8.16 4.70 2.04
N THR A 59 -8.27 3.54 2.70
CA THR A 59 -9.56 3.01 3.18
C THR A 59 -10.17 3.91 4.25
N GLY A 60 -9.38 4.35 5.22
CA GLY A 60 -9.82 5.23 6.30
C GLY A 60 -10.25 6.61 5.80
N THR A 61 -9.46 7.23 4.92
CA THR A 61 -9.82 8.50 4.26
C THR A 61 -11.09 8.35 3.45
N GLY A 62 -11.20 7.28 2.66
CA GLY A 62 -12.38 7.00 1.87
C GLY A 62 -13.65 6.89 2.72
N LEU A 63 -13.59 6.13 3.83
CA LEU A 63 -14.71 6.01 4.76
C LEU A 63 -15.07 7.34 5.43
N GLY A 64 -14.07 8.16 5.79
CA GLY A 64 -14.30 9.48 6.39
C GLY A 64 -15.03 10.44 5.45
N LEU A 65 -14.74 10.37 4.14
CA LEU A 65 -15.39 11.20 3.13
C LEU A 65 -16.83 10.74 2.83
N LEU A 66 -17.10 9.43 2.89
CA LEU A 66 -18.45 8.90 2.68
C LEU A 66 -19.46 9.30 3.77
N GLY A 67 -18.99 9.66 4.96
CA GLY A 67 -19.86 10.18 6.02
C GLY A 67 -20.19 11.67 5.89
N GLN A 68 -19.62 12.36 4.89
CA GLN A 68 -19.79 13.80 4.66
C GLN A 68 -20.70 14.14 3.46
N GLU A 69 -21.12 13.13 2.69
CA GLU A 69 -22.11 13.23 1.61
C GLU A 69 -23.48 12.73 2.07
#